data_AF-A0AAU9VWA2-F1
#
_entry.id   AF-A0AAU9VWA2-F1
#
_cell.length_a   1.000
_cell.length_b   1.000
_cell.length_c   1.000
_cell.angle_alpha   90.00
_cell.angle_beta   90.00
_cell.angle_gamma   90.00
#
_symmetry.space_group_name_H-M   'P 1'
#
loop_
_entity.id
_entity.type
_entity.pdbx_description
1 polymer ?
#
loop_
_entity_poly.entity_id
_entity_poly.type
_entity_poly.pdbx_seq_one_letter_code
_entity_poly.pdbx_strand_id
1 'polypeptide(L)'
;MSGRSPEEKYIQAISKRTKKLKKGMCRYVSKVCEVLELLQEKCKERESGSLSDALKNSLTEHFRDIFQSLKLHLLFHGASDADLKRMGVWELVSLSADEMEAKPDEKSVIDPGSKILEIVSDITQRGDVPKGSSEHVQKVMEEATDLFRSIPQLFRPKVLAVVSHNGESFVGASISVSNFLRPLYLHKRIADFKNPSLRKAIISYQPLETADTQGWRSEATKISDIPTARDIPTARDTCKPACVNCRRTFRNLKGFVPENEQGDDKNTTILGACAEYCPVDKLLHDETNDGSEIGYCLQKNLEQCLELFMKFDAISEQCQEADSSKDIQNIKQVYEQVYPILDIFGRSPEFNDKF
;
A
#
# COMPACT_ATOMS: atom_id res chain seq x y z
N MET A 1 17.37 -1.29 36.55
CA MET A 1 17.32 -1.94 35.22
C MET A 1 17.55 -0.86 34.18
N SER A 2 18.75 -0.76 33.59
CA SER A 2 19.01 0.23 32.53
C SER A 2 18.25 -0.21 31.27
N GLY A 3 17.35 0.64 30.78
CA GLY A 3 16.65 0.40 29.53
C GLY A 3 17.63 0.49 28.35
N ARG A 4 17.44 -0.35 27.33
CA ARG A 4 18.18 -0.25 26.06
C ARG A 4 18.08 1.14 25.46
N SER A 5 19.16 1.61 24.86
CA SER A 5 19.23 2.87 24.13
C SER A 5 18.28 2.87 22.91
N PRO A 6 17.92 4.05 22.38
CA PRO A 6 17.15 4.15 21.13
C PRO A 6 17.81 3.41 19.96
N GLU A 7 19.13 3.53 19.80
CA GLU A 7 19.92 2.89 18.75
C GLU A 7 19.90 1.36 18.88
N GLU A 8 20.05 0.83 20.10
CA GLU A 8 19.92 -0.61 20.37
C GLU A 8 18.53 -1.13 20.00
N LYS A 9 17.47 -0.38 20.33
CA LYS A 9 16.10 -0.77 19.96
C LYS A 9 15.89 -0.74 18.46
N TYR A 10 16.48 0.23 17.77
CA TYR A 10 16.41 0.42 16.33
C TYR A 10 17.06 -0.74 15.57
N ILE A 11 18.34 -0.99 15.82
CA ILE A 11 19.10 -2.07 15.16
C ILE A 11 18.48 -3.44 15.44
N GLN A 12 18.05 -3.68 16.67
CA GLN A 12 17.36 -4.92 16.99
C GLN A 12 16.02 -5.06 16.25
N ALA A 13 15.25 -3.99 16.10
CA ALA A 13 13.97 -4.03 15.39
C ALA A 13 14.19 -4.43 13.92
N ILE A 14 15.20 -3.85 13.27
CA ILE A 14 15.58 -4.18 11.89
C ILE A 14 16.06 -5.63 11.80
N SER A 15 17.05 -6.04 12.62
CA SER A 15 17.58 -7.41 12.68
C SER A 15 16.47 -8.46 12.81
N LYS A 16 15.53 -8.25 13.73
CA LYS A 16 14.38 -9.15 13.92
C LYS A 16 13.44 -9.16 12.73
N ARG A 17 13.15 -7.98 12.14
CA ARG A 17 12.21 -7.85 11.04
C ARG A 17 12.76 -8.47 9.76
N THR A 18 14.01 -8.21 9.39
CA THR A 18 14.64 -8.79 8.20
C THR A 18 14.74 -10.32 8.31
N LYS A 19 15.17 -10.86 9.46
CA LYS A 19 15.16 -12.30 9.74
C LYS A 19 13.76 -12.91 9.57
N LYS A 20 12.72 -12.24 10.07
CA LYS A 20 11.32 -12.70 9.94
C LYS A 20 10.84 -12.70 8.49
N LEU A 21 11.18 -11.66 7.72
CA LEU A 21 10.79 -11.54 6.31
C LEU A 21 11.50 -12.58 5.45
N LYS A 22 12.83 -12.72 5.55
CA LYS A 22 13.61 -13.72 4.80
C LYS A 22 13.11 -15.15 5.02
N LYS A 23 12.73 -15.50 6.25
CA LYS A 23 12.18 -16.84 6.58
C LYS A 23 10.70 -17.00 6.24
N GLY A 24 9.95 -15.91 6.18
CA GLY A 24 8.48 -15.93 6.11
C GLY A 24 7.91 -15.60 4.73
N MET A 25 8.69 -15.01 3.83
CA MET A 25 8.17 -14.39 2.60
C MET A 25 7.45 -15.39 1.69
N CYS A 26 8.02 -16.56 1.41
CA CYS A 26 7.34 -17.59 0.61
C CYS A 26 5.96 -17.90 1.20
N ARG A 27 5.87 -18.19 2.50
CA ARG A 27 4.58 -18.46 3.17
C ARG A 27 3.62 -17.28 3.11
N TYR A 28 4.11 -16.04 3.20
CA TYR A 28 3.24 -14.86 3.09
C TYR A 28 2.69 -14.73 1.67
N VAL A 29 3.52 -14.94 0.64
CA VAL A 29 3.10 -14.90 -0.75
C VAL A 29 2.14 -16.05 -1.06
N SER A 30 2.41 -17.28 -0.63
CA SER A 30 1.51 -18.43 -0.89
C SER A 30 0.11 -18.19 -0.32
N LYS A 31 0.00 -17.56 0.86
CA LYS A 31 -1.30 -17.16 1.44
C LYS A 31 -2.00 -16.03 0.67
N VAL A 32 -1.25 -15.13 0.04
CA VAL A 32 -1.85 -14.15 -0.87
C VAL A 32 -2.40 -14.87 -2.10
N CYS A 33 -1.64 -15.83 -2.67
CA CYS A 33 -2.10 -16.65 -3.79
C CYS A 33 -3.39 -17.41 -3.46
N GLU A 34 -3.54 -17.97 -2.26
CA GLU A 34 -4.80 -18.61 -1.82
C GLU A 34 -6.01 -17.65 -1.92
N VAL A 35 -5.84 -16.38 -1.51
CA VAL A 35 -6.90 -15.36 -1.63
C VAL A 35 -7.15 -14.96 -3.09
N LEU A 36 -6.10 -14.87 -3.89
CA LEU A 36 -6.22 -14.57 -5.33
C LEU A 36 -6.91 -15.69 -6.11
N GLU A 37 -6.73 -16.94 -5.69
CA GLU A 37 -7.43 -18.09 -6.27
C GLU A 37 -8.94 -17.99 -6.03
N LEU A 38 -9.35 -17.66 -4.80
CA LEU A 38 -10.77 -17.39 -4.48
C LEU A 38 -11.33 -16.23 -5.32
N LEU A 39 -10.54 -15.17 -5.49
CA LEU A 39 -10.94 -14.02 -6.30
C LEU A 39 -11.07 -14.36 -7.78
N GLN A 40 -10.18 -15.20 -8.30
CA GLN A 40 -10.25 -15.71 -9.67
C GLN A 40 -11.52 -16.55 -9.87
N GLU A 41 -11.87 -17.44 -8.94
CA GLU A 41 -13.11 -18.23 -9.04
C GLU A 41 -14.34 -17.33 -9.02
N LYS A 42 -14.36 -16.27 -8.18
CA LYS A 42 -15.41 -15.23 -8.23
C LYS A 42 -15.49 -14.54 -9.60
N CYS A 43 -14.35 -14.26 -10.23
CA CYS A 43 -14.32 -13.70 -11.58
C CYS A 43 -14.95 -14.67 -12.60
N LYS A 44 -14.65 -15.98 -12.50
CA LYS A 44 -15.22 -17.02 -13.37
C LYS A 44 -16.71 -17.28 -13.15
N GLU A 45 -17.19 -17.23 -11.90
CA GLU A 45 -18.63 -17.32 -11.63
C GLU A 45 -19.39 -16.21 -12.37
N ARG A 46 -18.76 -15.03 -12.49
CA ARG A 46 -19.27 -13.93 -13.33
C ARG A 46 -19.15 -14.21 -14.84
N GLU A 47 -18.14 -14.96 -15.29
CA GLU A 47 -17.95 -15.39 -16.69
C GLU A 47 -19.08 -16.28 -17.22
N SER A 48 -19.79 -17.00 -16.35
CA SER A 48 -20.97 -17.79 -16.74
C SER A 48 -22.10 -16.95 -17.38
N GLY A 49 -22.02 -15.62 -17.27
CA GLY A 49 -22.87 -14.63 -17.94
C GLY A 49 -22.23 -13.86 -19.11
N SER A 50 -21.07 -14.28 -19.62
CA SER A 50 -20.22 -13.61 -20.64
C SER A 50 -19.60 -12.28 -20.15
N LEU A 51 -18.34 -12.31 -19.67
CA LEU A 51 -17.54 -11.09 -19.49
C LEU A 51 -17.27 -10.45 -20.86
N SER A 52 -17.20 -9.13 -20.92
CA SER A 52 -16.65 -8.45 -22.09
C SER A 52 -15.14 -8.68 -22.18
N ASP A 53 -14.60 -8.74 -23.40
CA ASP A 53 -13.15 -8.85 -23.63
C ASP A 53 -12.38 -7.73 -22.91
N ALA A 54 -12.96 -6.52 -22.85
CA ALA A 54 -12.38 -5.38 -22.14
C ALA A 54 -12.21 -5.67 -20.64
N LEU A 55 -13.20 -6.28 -20.00
CA LEU A 55 -13.12 -6.63 -18.58
C LEU A 55 -12.14 -7.80 -18.36
N LYS A 56 -12.15 -8.81 -19.23
CA LYS A 56 -11.17 -9.92 -19.14
C LYS A 56 -9.73 -9.43 -19.27
N ASN A 57 -9.48 -8.48 -20.18
CA ASN A 57 -8.17 -7.85 -20.34
C ASN A 57 -7.78 -7.05 -19.10
N SER A 58 -8.70 -6.23 -18.56
CA SER A 58 -8.47 -5.46 -17.31
C SER A 58 -8.11 -6.37 -16.14
N LEU A 59 -8.88 -7.44 -15.94
CA LEU A 59 -8.61 -8.45 -14.89
C LEU A 59 -7.24 -9.10 -15.11
N THR A 60 -6.91 -9.46 -16.36
CA THR A 60 -5.63 -10.08 -16.69
C THR A 60 -4.45 -9.17 -16.34
N GLU A 61 -4.55 -7.88 -16.68
CA GLU A 61 -3.55 -6.88 -16.32
C GLU A 61 -3.39 -6.78 -14.80
N HIS A 62 -4.49 -6.71 -14.05
CA HIS A 62 -4.44 -6.63 -12.58
C HIS A 62 -3.79 -7.85 -11.92
N PHE A 63 -4.13 -9.06 -12.37
CA PHE A 63 -3.52 -10.29 -11.85
C PHE A 63 -2.04 -10.38 -12.21
N ARG A 64 -1.63 -9.93 -13.40
CA ARG A 64 -0.21 -9.86 -13.80
C ARG A 64 0.57 -8.83 -12.99
N ASP A 65 -0.02 -7.65 -12.72
CA ASP A 65 0.58 -6.63 -11.85
C ASP A 65 0.84 -7.19 -10.44
N ILE A 66 -0.14 -7.91 -9.88
CA ILE A 66 0.00 -8.56 -8.58
C ILE A 66 1.09 -9.63 -8.62
N PHE A 67 1.14 -10.46 -9.67
CA PHE A 67 2.20 -11.46 -9.84
C PHE A 67 3.60 -10.82 -9.81
N GLN A 68 3.83 -9.78 -10.62
CA GLN A 68 5.13 -9.11 -10.69
C GLN A 68 5.52 -8.44 -9.36
N SER A 69 4.55 -7.85 -8.67
CA SER A 69 4.74 -7.26 -7.35
C SER A 69 5.10 -8.30 -6.28
N LEU A 70 4.44 -9.45 -6.26
CA LEU A 70 4.78 -10.55 -5.35
C LEU A 70 6.15 -11.16 -5.70
N LYS A 71 6.50 -11.24 -6.99
CA LYS A 71 7.83 -11.68 -7.43
C LYS A 71 8.93 -10.72 -6.96
N LEU A 72 8.68 -9.40 -7.04
CA LEU A 72 9.59 -8.38 -6.52
C LEU A 72 9.83 -8.56 -5.02
N HIS A 73 8.79 -8.87 -4.24
CA HIS A 73 8.93 -9.16 -2.81
C HIS A 73 9.78 -10.39 -2.53
N LEU A 74 9.59 -11.47 -3.28
CA LEU A 74 10.36 -12.69 -3.12
C LEU A 74 11.84 -12.44 -3.46
N LEU A 75 12.11 -11.80 -4.59
CA LEU A 75 13.46 -11.44 -5.01
C LEU A 75 14.15 -10.55 -3.97
N PHE A 76 13.49 -9.48 -3.54
CA PHE A 76 14.04 -8.51 -2.60
C PHE A 76 14.36 -9.11 -1.22
N HIS A 77 13.60 -10.10 -0.77
CA HIS A 77 13.83 -10.76 0.52
C HIS A 77 14.62 -12.08 0.41
N GLY A 78 15.20 -12.38 -0.77
CA GLY A 78 16.01 -13.58 -1.01
C GLY A 78 15.23 -14.89 -0.86
N ALA A 79 13.97 -14.89 -1.27
CA ALA A 79 13.04 -16.01 -1.15
C ALA A 79 12.75 -16.66 -2.52
N SER A 80 12.45 -17.96 -2.51
CA SER A 80 12.14 -18.72 -3.73
C SER A 80 10.76 -18.36 -4.29
N ASP A 81 10.66 -18.23 -5.62
CA ASP A 81 9.43 -17.95 -6.34
C ASP A 81 8.70 -19.20 -6.88
N ALA A 82 9.16 -20.40 -6.49
CA ALA A 82 8.58 -21.66 -6.97
C ALA A 82 7.06 -21.77 -6.73
N ASP A 83 6.58 -21.33 -5.57
CA ASP A 83 5.14 -21.33 -5.27
C ASP A 83 4.37 -20.31 -6.11
N LEU A 84 4.97 -19.15 -6.39
CA LEU A 84 4.35 -18.09 -7.17
C LEU A 84 4.23 -18.49 -8.65
N LYS A 85 5.19 -19.26 -9.19
CA LYS A 85 5.13 -19.73 -10.59
C LYS A 85 3.87 -20.54 -10.90
N ARG A 86 3.24 -21.18 -9.90
CA ARG A 86 1.93 -21.84 -10.08
C ARG A 86 0.81 -20.86 -10.43
N MET A 87 0.88 -19.62 -9.94
CA MET A 87 -0.06 -18.56 -10.30
C MET A 87 0.15 -18.10 -11.75
N GLY A 88 1.39 -18.16 -12.27
CA GLY A 88 1.73 -17.70 -13.62
C GLY A 88 0.94 -18.37 -14.74
N VAL A 89 0.51 -19.62 -14.54
CA VAL A 89 -0.23 -20.42 -15.53
C VAL A 89 -1.75 -20.32 -15.41
N TRP A 90 -2.28 -19.55 -14.46
CA TRP A 90 -3.71 -19.36 -14.33
C TRP A 90 -4.30 -18.64 -15.54
N GLU A 91 -5.57 -18.85 -15.85
CA GLU A 91 -6.21 -18.25 -17.04
C GLU A 91 -6.18 -16.71 -17.02
N LEU A 92 -6.45 -16.09 -15.87
CA LEU A 92 -6.40 -14.63 -15.70
C LEU A 92 -4.98 -14.09 -15.49
N VAL A 93 -3.96 -14.93 -15.57
CA VAL A 93 -2.54 -14.50 -15.47
C VAL A 93 -1.84 -14.77 -16.79
N SER A 94 -1.88 -16.03 -17.24
CA SER A 94 -1.51 -16.51 -18.57
C SER A 94 -0.16 -15.97 -19.03
N LEU A 95 0.88 -16.17 -18.21
CA LEU A 95 2.25 -15.76 -18.53
C LEU A 95 2.96 -16.87 -19.33
N SER A 96 3.73 -16.45 -20.33
CA SER A 96 4.69 -17.32 -21.01
C SER A 96 5.84 -17.72 -20.08
N ALA A 97 6.59 -18.75 -20.47
CA ALA A 97 7.78 -19.16 -19.73
C ALA A 97 8.80 -18.01 -19.57
N ASP A 98 9.01 -17.22 -20.63
CA ASP A 98 9.93 -16.08 -20.60
C ASP A 98 9.44 -14.98 -19.66
N GLU A 99 8.14 -14.66 -19.66
CA GLU A 99 7.55 -13.69 -18.73
C GLU A 99 7.61 -14.18 -17.27
N MET A 100 7.45 -15.48 -17.04
CA MET A 100 7.60 -16.08 -15.71
C MET A 100 9.03 -16.05 -15.19
N GLU A 101 10.04 -16.10 -16.06
CA GLU A 101 11.45 -16.01 -15.66
C GLU A 101 11.96 -14.56 -15.58
N ALA A 102 11.36 -13.63 -16.33
CA ALA A 102 11.75 -12.22 -16.36
C ALA A 102 11.86 -11.60 -14.96
N LYS A 103 12.98 -10.91 -14.69
CA LYS A 103 13.18 -10.26 -13.40
C LYS A 103 12.23 -9.05 -13.27
N PRO A 104 11.65 -8.81 -12.09
CA PRO A 104 10.89 -7.60 -11.82
C PRO A 104 11.72 -6.35 -12.08
N ASP A 105 11.07 -5.32 -12.61
CA ASP A 105 11.62 -4.00 -12.92
C ASP A 105 10.84 -2.88 -12.20
N GLU A 106 11.09 -1.63 -12.57
CA GLU A 106 10.39 -0.46 -12.01
C GLU A 106 8.86 -0.50 -12.21
N LYS A 107 8.38 -1.18 -13.25
CA LYS A 107 6.94 -1.32 -13.54
C LYS A 107 6.29 -2.34 -12.60
N SER A 108 7.09 -3.19 -11.97
CA SER A 108 6.63 -4.22 -11.04
C SER A 108 6.29 -3.68 -9.64
N VAL A 109 6.57 -2.39 -9.38
CA VAL A 109 6.35 -1.74 -8.08
C VAL A 109 4.88 -1.30 -7.94
N ILE A 110 3.95 -2.26 -7.91
CA ILE A 110 2.50 -2.02 -7.85
C ILE A 110 1.90 -2.62 -6.58
N ASP A 111 1.23 -1.81 -5.75
CA ASP A 111 0.66 -2.29 -4.47
C ASP A 111 -0.41 -3.38 -4.71
N PRO A 112 -0.18 -4.63 -4.25
CA PRO A 112 -1.12 -5.73 -4.46
C PRO A 112 -2.51 -5.44 -3.89
N GLY A 113 -2.60 -4.81 -2.72
CA GLY A 113 -3.88 -4.48 -2.09
C GLY A 113 -4.72 -3.53 -2.93
N SER A 114 -4.11 -2.50 -3.52
CA SER A 114 -4.81 -1.63 -4.48
C SER A 114 -5.32 -2.39 -5.70
N LYS A 115 -4.54 -3.33 -6.26
CA LYS A 115 -4.98 -4.13 -7.41
C LYS A 115 -6.09 -5.13 -7.07
N ILE A 116 -6.02 -5.77 -5.90
CA ILE A 116 -7.12 -6.60 -5.39
C ILE A 116 -8.40 -5.78 -5.26
N LEU A 117 -8.29 -4.54 -4.74
CA LEU A 117 -9.44 -3.65 -4.63
C LEU A 117 -9.98 -3.21 -6.00
N GLU A 118 -9.12 -2.96 -6.99
CA GLU A 118 -9.53 -2.69 -8.37
C GLU A 118 -10.27 -3.88 -8.99
N ILE A 119 -9.76 -5.10 -8.81
CA ILE A 119 -10.44 -6.33 -9.26
C ILE A 119 -11.83 -6.44 -8.62
N VAL A 120 -11.93 -6.29 -7.29
CA VAL A 120 -13.22 -6.32 -6.58
C VAL A 120 -14.17 -5.25 -7.15
N SER A 121 -13.68 -4.02 -7.31
CA SER A 121 -14.44 -2.91 -7.90
C SER A 121 -15.00 -3.23 -9.28
N ASP A 122 -14.17 -3.79 -10.16
CA ASP A 122 -14.52 -4.16 -11.52
C ASP A 122 -15.52 -5.32 -11.55
N ILE A 123 -15.36 -6.34 -10.69
CA ILE A 123 -16.30 -7.48 -10.61
C ILE A 123 -17.65 -7.12 -10.00
N THR A 124 -17.68 -6.13 -9.09
CA THR A 124 -18.90 -5.64 -8.45
C THR A 124 -19.72 -4.72 -9.37
N GLN A 125 -19.10 -4.00 -10.31
CA GLN A 125 -19.81 -3.12 -11.25
C GLN A 125 -20.83 -3.91 -12.09
N ARG A 126 -22.10 -3.52 -12.09
CA ARG A 126 -23.17 -4.14 -12.91
C ARG A 126 -24.07 -3.07 -13.53
N GLY A 127 -24.91 -3.43 -14.49
CA GLY A 127 -25.79 -2.46 -15.17
C GLY A 127 -26.76 -1.75 -14.22
N ASP A 128 -27.21 -2.46 -13.19
CA ASP A 128 -28.05 -1.97 -12.09
C ASP A 128 -27.25 -1.34 -10.94
N VAL A 129 -25.95 -1.61 -10.86
CA VAL A 129 -25.04 -1.12 -9.81
C VAL A 129 -23.84 -0.43 -10.47
N PRO A 130 -24.03 0.83 -10.95
CA PRO A 130 -22.99 1.53 -11.69
C PRO A 130 -21.78 1.84 -10.79
N LYS A 131 -20.59 1.78 -11.39
CA LYS A 131 -19.32 2.06 -10.70
C LYS A 131 -19.36 3.45 -10.08
N GLY A 132 -18.96 3.52 -8.82
CA GLY A 132 -18.91 4.77 -8.05
C GLY A 132 -20.23 5.23 -7.45
N SER A 133 -21.33 4.50 -7.65
CA SER A 133 -22.56 4.69 -6.86
C SER A 133 -22.37 4.26 -5.40
N SER A 134 -23.24 4.75 -4.52
CA SER A 134 -23.22 4.36 -3.10
C SER A 134 -23.37 2.85 -2.90
N GLU A 135 -24.22 2.19 -3.69
CA GLU A 135 -24.42 0.73 -3.61
C GLU A 135 -23.17 -0.03 -4.09
N HIS A 136 -22.54 0.44 -5.17
CA HIS A 136 -21.29 -0.14 -5.68
C HIS A 136 -20.19 -0.07 -4.62
N VAL A 137 -19.97 1.10 -4.04
CA VAL A 137 -18.95 1.32 -3.01
C VAL A 137 -19.20 0.49 -1.76
N GLN A 138 -20.46 0.38 -1.32
CA GLN A 138 -20.81 -0.46 -0.16
C GLN A 138 -20.44 -1.93 -0.41
N LYS A 139 -20.83 -2.49 -1.57
CA LYS A 139 -20.51 -3.87 -1.93
C LYS A 139 -19.00 -4.10 -2.05
N VAL A 140 -18.27 -3.15 -2.66
CA VAL A 140 -16.81 -3.22 -2.75
C VAL A 140 -16.16 -3.22 -1.37
N MET A 141 -16.62 -2.35 -0.45
CA MET A 141 -16.11 -2.29 0.92
C MET A 141 -16.35 -3.61 1.66
N GLU A 142 -17.54 -4.19 1.57
CA GLU A 142 -17.89 -5.46 2.19
C GLU A 142 -17.00 -6.60 1.67
N GLU A 143 -16.95 -6.80 0.35
CA GLU A 143 -16.19 -7.87 -0.28
C GLU A 143 -14.67 -7.72 -0.07
N ALA A 144 -14.14 -6.52 -0.23
CA ALA A 144 -12.71 -6.26 -0.05
C ALA A 144 -12.29 -6.47 1.41
N THR A 145 -13.12 -6.06 2.38
CA THR A 145 -12.83 -6.26 3.80
C THR A 145 -12.71 -7.75 4.13
N ASP A 146 -13.63 -8.57 3.64
CA ASP A 146 -13.61 -10.02 3.89
C ASP A 146 -12.40 -10.71 3.24
N LEU A 147 -12.04 -10.32 2.02
CA LEU A 147 -10.83 -10.81 1.35
C LEU A 147 -9.57 -10.40 2.13
N PHE A 148 -9.44 -9.13 2.50
CA PHE A 148 -8.26 -8.62 3.19
C PHE A 148 -8.06 -9.24 4.57
N ARG A 149 -9.13 -9.61 5.29
CA ARG A 149 -9.03 -10.36 6.56
C ARG A 149 -8.30 -11.70 6.41
N SER A 150 -8.39 -12.32 5.23
CA SER A 150 -7.73 -13.59 4.92
C SER A 150 -6.26 -13.43 4.48
N ILE A 151 -5.88 -12.22 4.06
CA ILE A 151 -4.51 -11.90 3.65
C ILE A 151 -3.59 -11.78 4.88
N PRO A 152 -2.33 -12.26 4.82
CA PRO A 152 -1.38 -12.06 5.91
C PRO A 152 -1.14 -10.58 6.21
N GLN A 153 -0.92 -10.26 7.49
CA GLN A 153 -0.69 -8.89 7.96
C GLN A 153 0.35 -8.09 7.15
N LEU A 154 1.36 -8.75 6.57
CA LEU A 154 2.37 -8.10 5.73
C LEU A 154 1.79 -7.48 4.45
N PHE A 155 0.84 -8.17 3.83
CA PHE A 155 0.21 -7.79 2.56
C PHE A 155 -1.23 -7.30 2.75
N ARG A 156 -1.65 -7.07 3.99
CA ARG A 156 -2.99 -6.62 4.32
C ARG A 156 -3.01 -5.09 4.40
N PRO A 157 -3.89 -4.40 3.65
CA PRO A 157 -4.18 -3.00 3.91
C PRO A 157 -4.68 -2.84 5.35
N LYS A 158 -4.22 -1.81 6.05
CA LYS A 158 -4.70 -1.51 7.41
C LYS A 158 -6.01 -0.75 7.38
N VAL A 159 -6.28 -0.06 6.28
CA VAL A 159 -7.37 0.89 6.13
C VAL A 159 -7.93 0.78 4.73
N LEU A 160 -9.26 0.80 4.64
CA LEU A 160 -9.98 1.17 3.44
C LEU A 160 -10.57 2.56 3.64
N ALA A 161 -10.60 3.36 2.58
CA ALA A 161 -11.23 4.67 2.61
C ALA A 161 -12.21 4.83 1.46
N VAL A 162 -13.36 5.40 1.76
CA VAL A 162 -14.33 5.88 0.79
C VAL A 162 -14.15 7.39 0.69
N VAL A 163 -13.94 7.88 -0.51
CA VAL A 163 -14.00 9.32 -0.80
C VAL A 163 -15.12 9.55 -1.80
N SER A 164 -15.93 10.57 -1.53
CA SER A 164 -17.05 10.97 -2.37
C SER A 164 -16.93 12.43 -2.78
N HIS A 165 -17.29 12.71 -4.02
CA HIS A 165 -17.33 14.06 -4.56
C HIS A 165 -18.35 14.13 -5.70
N ASN A 166 -19.21 15.15 -5.69
CA ASN A 166 -20.21 15.42 -6.73
C ASN A 166 -21.09 14.22 -7.16
N GLY A 167 -21.41 13.32 -6.22
CA GLY A 167 -22.26 12.15 -6.47
C GLY A 167 -21.52 10.89 -6.91
N GLU A 168 -20.21 10.97 -7.15
CA GLU A 168 -19.34 9.82 -7.40
C GLU A 168 -18.54 9.47 -6.15
N SER A 169 -18.21 8.19 -5.99
CA SER A 169 -17.46 7.69 -4.84
C SER A 169 -16.45 6.62 -5.24
N PHE A 170 -15.30 6.59 -4.59
CA PHE A 170 -14.28 5.58 -4.85
C PHE A 170 -13.75 5.01 -3.53
N VAL A 171 -13.45 3.71 -3.56
CA VAL A 171 -12.77 3.02 -2.47
C VAL A 171 -11.27 3.00 -2.74
N GLY A 172 -10.47 3.29 -1.73
CA GLY A 172 -9.03 3.16 -1.75
C GLY A 172 -8.53 2.28 -0.60
N ALA A 173 -7.30 1.81 -0.73
CA ALA A 173 -6.63 0.98 0.27
C ALA A 173 -5.26 1.55 0.65
N SER A 174 -4.93 1.47 1.93
CA SER A 174 -3.59 1.81 2.42
C SER A 174 -2.57 0.81 1.86
N ILE A 175 -1.35 1.28 1.54
CA ILE A 175 -0.26 0.44 1.01
C ILE A 175 -0.04 -0.82 1.87
N SER A 176 0.04 -1.96 1.18
CA SER A 176 0.01 -3.31 1.74
C SER A 176 1.20 -4.15 1.26
N VAL A 177 2.39 -3.67 1.57
CA VAL A 177 3.67 -4.29 1.16
C VAL A 177 4.64 -4.38 2.32
N SER A 178 5.74 -5.11 2.14
CA SER A 178 6.79 -5.18 3.16
C SER A 178 7.33 -3.81 3.52
N ASN A 179 7.63 -3.61 4.81
CA ASN A 179 8.03 -2.32 5.37
C ASN A 179 9.17 -1.67 4.59
N PHE A 180 10.17 -2.46 4.20
CA PHE A 180 11.35 -1.99 3.49
C PHE A 180 11.11 -1.66 2.01
N LEU A 181 10.07 -2.23 1.38
CA LEU A 181 9.64 -1.88 0.03
C LEU A 181 8.61 -0.74 0.02
N ARG A 182 7.92 -0.50 1.14
CA ARG A 182 6.87 0.52 1.26
C ARG A 182 7.27 1.91 0.73
N PRO A 183 8.48 2.44 0.97
CA PRO A 183 8.90 3.73 0.42
C PRO A 183 8.88 3.75 -1.11
N LEU A 184 9.39 2.70 -1.76
CA LEU A 184 9.42 2.58 -3.22
C LEU A 184 8.02 2.47 -3.81
N TYR A 185 7.15 1.65 -3.21
CA TYR A 185 5.76 1.50 -3.64
C TYR A 185 4.95 2.77 -3.46
N LEU A 186 5.25 3.53 -2.40
CA LEU A 186 4.64 4.81 -2.21
C LEU A 186 5.09 5.81 -3.27
N HIS A 187 6.40 5.91 -3.48
CA HIS A 187 6.94 6.78 -4.50
C HIS A 187 6.26 6.52 -5.85
N LYS A 188 6.22 5.25 -6.27
CA LYS A 188 5.57 4.84 -7.52
C LYS A 188 4.09 5.23 -7.57
N ARG A 189 3.33 4.95 -6.50
CA ARG A 189 1.93 5.38 -6.38
C ARG A 189 1.76 6.88 -6.57
N ILE A 190 2.59 7.69 -5.92
CA ILE A 190 2.52 9.16 -6.05
C ILE A 190 2.90 9.56 -7.48
N ALA A 191 3.97 9.00 -8.04
CA ALA A 191 4.41 9.33 -9.39
C ALA A 191 3.35 9.04 -10.45
N ASP A 192 2.54 7.99 -10.24
CA ASP A 192 1.47 7.52 -11.13
C ASP A 192 0.14 8.26 -10.95
N PHE A 193 -0.02 9.11 -9.95
CA PHE A 193 -1.22 9.94 -9.81
C PHE A 193 -1.38 10.83 -11.04
N LYS A 194 -2.58 10.82 -11.61
CA LYS A 194 -2.90 11.59 -12.80
C LYS A 194 -2.83 13.08 -12.53
N ASN A 195 -3.26 13.51 -11.34
CA ASN A 195 -3.36 14.92 -11.00
C ASN A 195 -2.02 15.48 -10.47
N PRO A 196 -1.36 16.43 -11.18
CA PRO A 196 -0.11 17.06 -10.76
C PRO A 196 -0.20 17.82 -9.43
N SER A 197 -1.33 18.48 -9.18
CA SER A 197 -1.55 19.28 -7.96
C SER A 197 -1.63 18.38 -6.73
N LEU A 198 -2.21 17.18 -6.85
CA LEU A 198 -2.17 16.17 -5.79
C LEU A 198 -0.76 15.67 -5.54
N ARG A 199 0.01 15.35 -6.60
CA ARG A 199 1.43 14.97 -6.47
C ARG A 199 2.23 16.04 -5.74
N LYS A 200 2.08 17.29 -6.15
CA LYS A 200 2.73 18.45 -5.50
C LYS A 200 2.35 18.57 -4.03
N ALA A 201 1.06 18.51 -3.72
CA ALA A 201 0.56 18.66 -2.35
C ALA A 201 1.15 17.57 -1.43
N ILE A 202 1.24 16.33 -1.91
CA ILE A 202 1.79 15.22 -1.13
C ILE A 202 3.31 15.37 -0.95
N ILE A 203 4.06 15.64 -2.03
CA ILE A 203 5.53 15.67 -2.00
C ILE A 203 6.06 16.91 -1.27
N SER A 204 5.45 18.08 -1.51
CA SER A 204 5.82 19.32 -0.85
C SER A 204 5.23 19.45 0.55
N TYR A 205 4.43 18.47 0.98
CA TYR A 205 3.71 18.48 2.25
C TYR A 205 2.89 19.77 2.39
N GLN A 206 2.13 20.11 1.36
CA GLN A 206 1.32 21.33 1.29
C GLN A 206 -0.17 20.96 1.16
N PRO A 207 -1.07 21.90 1.47
CA PRO A 207 -2.47 21.76 1.11
C PRO A 207 -2.61 21.55 -0.40
N LEU A 208 -3.59 20.73 -0.79
CA LEU A 208 -4.04 20.61 -2.15
C LEU A 208 -4.71 21.92 -2.54
N GLU A 209 -4.16 22.55 -3.57
CA GLU A 209 -4.73 23.71 -4.21
C GLU A 209 -5.51 23.23 -5.43
N THR A 210 -6.83 23.43 -5.41
CA THR A 210 -7.72 23.13 -6.53
C THR A 210 -8.89 24.11 -6.50
N ALA A 211 -9.47 24.39 -7.67
CA ALA A 211 -10.64 25.26 -7.76
C ALA A 211 -11.89 24.61 -7.14
N ASP A 212 -12.03 23.28 -7.23
CA ASP A 212 -13.18 22.57 -6.68
C ASP A 212 -12.97 22.16 -5.22
N THR A 213 -13.41 23.03 -4.32
CA THR A 213 -13.25 22.86 -2.88
C THR A 213 -14.52 22.37 -2.18
N GLN A 214 -15.63 22.14 -2.89
CA GLN A 214 -16.93 21.86 -2.27
C GLN A 214 -17.38 20.41 -2.51
N GLY A 215 -18.34 19.94 -1.70
CA GLY A 215 -18.99 18.64 -1.94
C GLY A 215 -18.11 17.42 -1.69
N TRP A 216 -16.97 17.58 -1.02
CA TRP A 216 -16.06 16.48 -0.66
C TRP A 216 -16.51 15.80 0.63
N ARG A 217 -16.34 14.47 0.68
CA ARG A 217 -16.51 13.66 1.90
C ARG A 217 -15.49 12.54 1.91
N SER A 218 -15.00 12.18 3.09
CA SER A 218 -14.12 11.04 3.28
C SER A 218 -14.52 10.26 4.53
N GLU A 219 -14.46 8.94 4.44
CA GLU A 219 -14.61 8.03 5.58
C GLU A 219 -13.57 6.92 5.46
N ALA A 220 -12.93 6.58 6.57
CA ALA A 220 -11.93 5.52 6.59
C ALA A 220 -12.26 4.47 7.65
N THR A 221 -12.11 3.20 7.29
CA THR A 221 -12.40 2.05 8.14
C THR A 221 -11.13 1.21 8.32
N LYS A 222 -10.82 0.87 9.58
CA LYS A 222 -9.74 -0.05 9.91
C LYS A 222 -10.13 -1.47 9.51
N ILE A 223 -9.23 -2.15 8.82
CA ILE A 223 -9.32 -3.60 8.65
C ILE A 223 -8.75 -4.21 9.93
N SER A 224 -9.62 -4.47 10.92
CA SER A 224 -9.25 -5.13 12.16
C SER A 224 -8.92 -6.61 11.93
N ASP A 225 -8.09 -7.18 12.81
CA ASP A 225 -8.05 -8.62 13.01
C ASP A 225 -9.42 -9.12 13.51
N ILE A 226 -9.76 -10.37 13.20
CA ILE A 226 -11.01 -11.04 13.60
C ILE A 226 -11.35 -10.65 15.04
N PRO A 227 -12.51 -10.03 15.33
CA PRO A 227 -12.96 -9.90 16.71
C PRO A 227 -13.04 -11.31 17.26
N THR A 228 -12.22 -11.63 18.28
CA THR A 228 -12.53 -12.81 19.10
C THR A 228 -13.98 -12.65 19.54
N ALA A 229 -14.77 -13.72 19.48
CA ALA A 229 -16.24 -13.74 19.59
C ALA A 229 -16.87 -13.11 20.86
N ARG A 230 -16.09 -12.36 21.66
CA ARG A 230 -16.49 -11.64 22.86
C ARG A 230 -16.65 -10.13 22.69
N ASP A 231 -16.16 -9.53 21.61
CA ASP A 231 -16.27 -8.08 21.40
C ASP A 231 -16.97 -7.78 20.08
N ILE A 232 -18.20 -7.25 20.15
CA ILE A 232 -18.88 -6.64 18.99
C ILE A 232 -18.25 -5.25 18.82
N PRO A 233 -17.46 -4.98 17.77
CA PRO A 233 -16.86 -3.67 17.56
C PRO A 233 -17.97 -2.63 17.37
N THR A 234 -17.91 -1.50 18.05
CA THR A 234 -18.81 -0.38 17.75
C THR A 234 -18.34 0.33 16.48
N ALA A 235 -19.23 1.06 15.80
CA ALA A 235 -18.87 1.84 14.60
C ALA A 235 -17.74 2.87 14.87
N ARG A 236 -17.56 3.31 16.13
CA ARG A 236 -16.43 4.16 16.53
C ARG A 236 -15.11 3.40 16.62
N ASP A 237 -15.14 2.10 16.93
CA ASP A 237 -13.94 1.27 17.05
C ASP A 237 -13.35 0.91 15.68
N THR A 238 -14.20 0.91 14.64
CA THR A 238 -13.81 0.57 13.26
C THR A 238 -13.48 1.81 12.42
N CYS A 239 -13.98 2.99 12.79
CA CYS A 239 -13.65 4.24 12.10
C CYS A 239 -12.19 4.67 12.39
N LYS A 240 -11.51 5.20 11.36
CA LYS A 240 -10.19 5.78 11.46
C LYS A 240 -10.28 7.28 11.17
N PRO A 241 -9.86 8.17 12.10
CA PRO A 241 -9.76 9.58 11.81
C PRO A 241 -8.65 9.84 10.78
N ALA A 242 -8.80 10.90 9.99
CA ALA A 242 -7.80 11.36 9.04
C ALA A 242 -6.46 11.59 9.76
N CYS A 243 -5.36 11.07 9.20
CA CYS A 243 -4.03 11.28 9.77
C CYS A 243 -3.57 12.74 9.55
N VAL A 244 -2.50 13.16 10.23
CA VAL A 244 -1.95 14.53 10.16
C VAL A 244 -1.73 14.97 8.70
N ASN A 245 -1.19 14.09 7.84
CA ASN A 245 -0.96 14.42 6.44
C ASN A 245 -2.26 14.60 5.68
N CYS A 246 -3.21 13.67 5.83
CA CYS A 246 -4.50 13.77 5.14
C CYS A 246 -5.24 15.04 5.57
N ARG A 247 -5.22 15.39 6.86
CA ARG A 247 -5.76 16.66 7.36
C ARG A 247 -5.07 17.86 6.75
N ARG A 248 -3.73 17.86 6.66
CA ARG A 248 -2.97 18.98 6.09
C ARG A 248 -3.16 19.11 4.58
N THR A 249 -3.02 18.02 3.84
CA THR A 249 -3.17 17.94 2.39
C THR A 249 -4.59 18.30 1.97
N PHE A 250 -5.62 17.84 2.68
CA PHE A 250 -7.01 18.05 2.27
C PHE A 250 -7.74 19.15 3.05
N ARG A 251 -7.04 19.97 3.85
CA ARG A 251 -7.67 21.02 4.67
C ARG A 251 -8.53 22.01 3.89
N ASN A 252 -8.22 22.23 2.61
CA ASN A 252 -8.93 23.17 1.75
C ASN A 252 -10.20 22.55 1.12
N LEU A 253 -10.35 21.22 1.18
CA LEU A 253 -11.51 20.50 0.65
C LEU A 253 -12.63 20.48 1.71
N LYS A 254 -13.66 21.31 1.53
CA LYS A 254 -14.74 21.45 2.50
C LYS A 254 -15.56 20.15 2.60
N GLY A 255 -15.69 19.66 3.83
CA GLY A 255 -16.39 18.40 4.15
C GLY A 255 -15.50 17.15 4.09
N PHE A 256 -14.26 17.27 3.62
CA PHE A 256 -13.35 16.12 3.52
C PHE A 256 -12.95 15.60 4.91
N VAL A 257 -12.53 16.49 5.81
CA VAL A 257 -12.29 16.18 7.21
C VAL A 257 -13.45 16.75 8.02
N PRO A 258 -14.19 15.93 8.81
CA PRO A 258 -15.27 16.43 9.65
C PRO A 258 -14.76 17.45 10.68
N GLU A 259 -15.47 18.58 10.87
CA GLU A 259 -15.05 19.67 11.76
C GLU A 259 -14.83 19.23 13.23
N ASN A 260 -15.54 18.19 13.66
CA ASN A 260 -15.48 17.65 15.01
C ASN A 260 -14.54 16.44 15.15
N GLU A 261 -13.85 16.04 14.07
CA GLU A 261 -12.94 14.91 14.11
C GLU A 261 -11.66 15.28 14.85
N GLN A 262 -11.45 14.69 16.02
CA GLN A 262 -10.16 14.76 16.69
C GLN A 262 -9.18 13.86 15.95
N GLY A 263 -8.17 14.50 15.37
CA GLY A 263 -7.13 13.82 14.64
C GLY A 263 -6.30 12.88 15.51
N ASP A 264 -5.69 11.87 14.88
CA ASP A 264 -4.66 11.08 15.54
C ASP A 264 -3.30 11.78 15.47
N ASP A 265 -3.07 12.72 16.40
CA ASP A 265 -1.83 13.51 16.48
C ASP A 265 -0.60 12.69 16.89
N LYS A 266 -0.81 11.45 17.37
CA LYS A 266 0.27 10.50 17.64
C LYS A 266 0.69 9.75 16.39
N ASN A 267 -0.16 9.72 15.36
CA ASN A 267 0.12 9.10 14.08
C ASN A 267 0.88 10.05 13.16
N THR A 268 2.18 9.97 13.30
CA THR A 268 3.11 10.82 12.57
C THR A 268 3.48 10.25 11.20
N THR A 269 2.74 9.28 10.66
CA THR A 269 3.07 8.63 9.39
C THR A 269 3.13 9.65 8.25
N ILE A 270 4.33 10.09 7.87
CA ILE A 270 4.61 11.18 6.92
C ILE A 270 4.41 10.75 5.46
N LEU A 271 3.98 9.51 5.21
CA LEU A 271 4.08 8.95 3.89
C LEU A 271 2.85 8.18 3.47
N GLY A 272 1.97 8.90 2.75
CA GLY A 272 1.45 8.43 1.46
C GLY A 272 0.59 7.17 1.40
N ALA A 273 0.46 6.47 2.50
CA ALA A 273 -0.33 5.27 2.65
C ALA A 273 -1.74 5.58 3.16
N CYS A 274 -2.16 6.84 3.01
CA CYS A 274 -3.56 7.19 3.14
C CYS A 274 -4.28 6.47 2.00
N ALA A 275 -5.18 5.57 2.37
CA ALA A 275 -6.13 4.94 1.47
C ALA A 275 -6.92 6.00 0.69
N GLU A 276 -7.04 7.20 1.27
CA GLU A 276 -7.74 8.38 0.82
C GLU A 276 -7.11 9.02 -0.44
N TYR A 277 -5.80 8.85 -0.72
CA TYR A 277 -5.15 9.52 -1.85
C TYR A 277 -5.58 8.98 -3.23
N CYS A 278 -5.67 7.66 -3.40
CA CYS A 278 -6.05 7.08 -4.69
C CYS A 278 -7.49 7.46 -5.10
N PRO A 279 -8.50 7.40 -4.21
CA PRO A 279 -9.86 7.88 -4.50
C PRO A 279 -9.89 9.36 -4.87
N VAL A 280 -9.10 10.21 -4.19
CA VAL A 280 -9.02 11.63 -4.53
C VAL A 280 -8.42 11.83 -5.93
N ASP A 281 -7.35 11.12 -6.28
CA ASP A 281 -6.77 11.19 -7.64
C ASP A 281 -7.80 10.81 -8.73
N LYS A 282 -8.70 9.85 -8.44
CA LYS A 282 -9.76 9.45 -9.37
C LYS A 282 -10.88 10.49 -9.50
N LEU A 283 -11.14 11.26 -8.44
CA LEU A 283 -12.23 12.25 -8.37
C LEU A 283 -11.81 13.66 -8.80
N LEU A 284 -10.51 13.96 -8.75
CA LEU A 284 -10.00 15.23 -9.24
C LEU A 284 -10.09 15.27 -10.77
N HIS A 285 -10.50 16.43 -11.28
CA HIS A 285 -10.43 16.70 -12.71
C HIS A 285 -8.97 16.81 -13.19
N ASP A 286 -8.74 16.47 -14.46
CA ASP A 286 -7.41 16.54 -15.06
C ASP A 286 -6.92 18.00 -15.08
N GLU A 287 -5.84 18.28 -14.36
CA GLU A 287 -5.14 19.56 -14.42
C GLU A 287 -3.85 19.36 -15.23
N THR A 288 -3.71 20.08 -16.35
CA THR A 288 -2.51 20.03 -17.17
C THR A 288 -1.47 21.01 -16.63
N ASN A 289 -0.57 20.55 -15.76
CA ASN A 289 0.79 21.09 -15.62
C ASN A 289 1.62 20.32 -14.58
N ASP A 290 2.54 19.49 -15.04
CA ASP A 290 3.65 19.02 -14.20
C ASP A 290 4.72 20.10 -14.14
N GLY A 291 4.78 20.81 -13.01
CA GLY A 291 5.88 21.74 -12.74
C GLY A 291 7.22 21.00 -12.61
N SER A 292 8.29 21.54 -13.19
CA SER A 292 9.64 20.95 -13.15
C SER A 292 10.17 20.66 -11.73
N GLU A 293 9.71 21.42 -10.73
CA GLU A 293 10.03 21.23 -9.32
C GLU A 293 9.49 19.92 -8.72
N ILE A 294 8.30 19.48 -9.18
CA ILE A 294 7.69 18.20 -8.75
C ILE A 294 8.54 17.03 -9.25
N GLY A 295 8.92 17.09 -10.53
CA GLY A 295 9.78 16.08 -11.16
C GLY A 295 11.12 15.92 -10.45
N TYR A 296 11.76 17.04 -10.09
CA TYR A 296 13.01 17.02 -9.33
C TYR A 296 12.84 16.37 -7.94
N CYS A 297 11.80 16.72 -7.20
CA CYS A 297 11.54 16.13 -5.89
C CYS A 297 11.22 14.62 -5.99
N LEU A 298 10.42 14.21 -6.98
CA LEU A 298 10.16 12.80 -7.26
C LEU A 298 11.45 12.04 -7.55
N GLN A 299 12.33 12.61 -8.38
CA GLN A 299 13.59 11.99 -8.75
C GLN A 299 14.51 11.78 -7.53
N LYS A 300 14.67 12.82 -6.68
CA LYS A 300 15.46 12.71 -5.45
C LYS A 300 14.91 11.64 -4.49
N ASN A 301 13.59 11.55 -4.35
CA ASN A 301 12.95 10.54 -3.52
C ASN A 301 13.13 9.12 -4.10
N LEU A 302 13.10 8.98 -5.44
CA LEU A 302 13.38 7.72 -6.11
C LEU A 302 14.81 7.26 -5.84
N GLU A 303 15.79 8.16 -5.97
CA GLU A 303 17.22 7.86 -5.72
C GLU A 303 17.44 7.30 -4.31
N GLN A 304 16.79 7.87 -3.29
CA GLN A 304 16.84 7.35 -1.93
C GLN A 304 16.19 5.96 -1.80
N CYS A 305 15.05 5.74 -2.45
CA CYS A 305 14.39 4.43 -2.47
C CYS A 305 15.26 3.36 -3.15
N LEU A 306 15.92 3.71 -4.26
CA LEU A 306 16.81 2.82 -4.99
C LEU A 306 18.09 2.53 -4.20
N GLU A 307 18.63 3.50 -3.47
CA GLU A 307 19.78 3.29 -2.59
C GLU A 307 19.48 2.23 -1.52
N LEU A 308 18.33 2.33 -0.85
CA LEU A 308 17.87 1.29 0.07
C LEU A 308 17.73 -0.05 -0.66
N PHE A 309 17.08 -0.06 -1.83
CA PHE A 309 16.87 -1.29 -2.57
C PHE A 309 18.18 -2.02 -2.88
N MET A 310 19.19 -1.29 -3.35
CA MET A 310 20.51 -1.83 -3.70
C MET A 310 21.32 -2.27 -2.48
N LYS A 311 21.20 -1.58 -1.35
CA LYS A 311 22.01 -1.83 -0.14
C LYS A 311 21.32 -2.74 0.88
N PHE A 312 20.09 -3.17 0.64
CA PHE A 312 19.26 -3.85 1.64
C PHE A 312 19.91 -5.09 2.24
N ASP A 313 20.50 -5.97 1.42
CA ASP A 313 21.16 -7.19 1.91
C ASP A 313 22.32 -6.87 2.85
N ALA A 314 23.20 -5.93 2.47
CA ALA A 314 24.31 -5.48 3.30
C ALA A 314 23.83 -4.82 4.60
N ILE A 315 22.80 -3.96 4.53
CA ILE A 315 22.18 -3.34 5.72
C ILE A 315 21.63 -4.43 6.66
N SER A 316 20.93 -5.41 6.09
CA SER A 316 20.33 -6.52 6.82
C SER A 316 21.39 -7.35 7.53
N GLU A 317 22.52 -7.65 6.88
CA GLU A 317 23.64 -8.38 7.46
C GLU A 317 24.31 -7.58 8.58
N GLN A 318 24.68 -6.33 8.33
CA GLN A 318 25.31 -5.45 9.32
C GLN A 318 24.45 -5.29 10.60
N CYS A 319 23.14 -5.07 10.44
CA CYS A 319 22.22 -4.97 11.59
C CYS A 319 22.15 -6.28 12.38
N GLN A 320 22.15 -7.43 11.70
CA GLN A 320 22.10 -8.74 12.34
C GLN A 320 23.40 -9.07 13.09
N GLU A 321 24.55 -8.73 12.51
CA GLU A 321 25.86 -8.91 13.15
C GLU A 321 25.99 -8.01 14.39
N ALA A 322 25.59 -6.74 14.30
CA ALA A 322 25.62 -5.82 15.44
C ALA A 322 24.67 -6.22 16.58
N ASP A 323 23.43 -6.62 16.27
CA ASP A 323 22.48 -7.12 17.29
C ASP A 323 23.00 -8.42 17.93
N SER A 324 23.73 -9.26 17.19
CA SER A 324 24.30 -10.50 17.70
C SER A 324 25.56 -10.28 18.55
N SER A 325 26.38 -9.27 18.24
CA SER A 325 27.60 -8.97 19.01
C SER A 325 27.30 -8.39 20.39
N LYS A 326 26.14 -7.74 20.57
CA LYS A 326 25.75 -7.01 21.79
C LYS A 326 26.74 -5.92 22.21
N ASP A 327 27.64 -5.53 21.31
CA ASP A 327 28.60 -4.46 21.52
C ASP A 327 27.92 -3.11 21.25
N ILE A 328 27.78 -2.31 22.29
CA ILE A 328 27.12 -1.00 22.23
C ILE A 328 27.83 -0.05 21.27
N GLN A 329 29.17 -0.10 21.16
CA GLN A 329 29.90 0.78 20.24
C GLN A 329 29.66 0.37 18.79
N ASN A 330 29.71 -0.94 18.50
CA ASN A 330 29.38 -1.46 17.18
C ASN A 330 27.92 -1.13 16.79
N ILE A 331 26.97 -1.30 17.71
CA ILE A 331 25.55 -0.95 17.48
C ILE A 331 25.39 0.53 17.12
N LYS A 332 26.07 1.44 17.82
CA LYS A 332 26.03 2.87 17.51
C LYS A 332 26.63 3.18 16.14
N GLN A 333 27.78 2.58 15.83
CA GLN A 333 28.42 2.77 14.53
C GLN A 333 27.54 2.29 13.38
N VAL A 334 26.92 1.10 13.50
CA VAL A 334 26.00 0.59 12.48
C VAL A 334 24.74 1.45 12.40
N TYR A 335 24.21 1.92 13.54
CA TYR A 335 23.08 2.85 13.55
C TYR A 335 23.38 4.12 12.74
N GLU A 336 24.52 4.77 12.96
CA GLU A 336 24.91 5.99 12.23
C GLU A 336 25.04 5.78 10.72
N GLN A 337 25.43 4.58 10.28
CA GLN A 337 25.56 4.23 8.86
C GLN A 337 24.22 3.88 8.21
N VAL A 338 23.39 3.13 8.92
CA VAL A 338 22.14 2.55 8.39
C VAL A 338 20.97 3.53 8.48
N TYR A 339 20.88 4.29 9.57
CA TYR A 339 19.76 5.19 9.83
C TYR A 339 19.51 6.16 8.66
N PRO A 340 20.50 6.85 8.07
CA PRO A 340 20.26 7.79 6.97
C PRO A 340 19.71 7.14 5.69
N ILE A 341 19.99 5.85 5.47
CA ILE A 341 19.53 5.12 4.28
C ILE A 341 18.10 4.60 4.48
N LEU A 342 17.77 4.19 5.70
CA LEU A 342 16.43 3.72 6.06
C LEU A 342 15.45 4.86 6.35
N ASP A 343 15.94 6.03 6.78
CA ASP A 343 15.13 7.20 7.12
C ASP A 343 14.61 7.94 5.87
N ILE A 344 13.98 7.19 4.97
CA ILE A 344 13.44 7.72 3.71
C ILE A 344 12.20 8.56 4.04
N PHE A 345 12.20 9.78 3.51
CA PHE A 345 11.24 10.83 3.85
C PHE A 345 11.12 11.13 5.36
N GLY A 346 12.22 10.98 6.10
CA GLY A 346 12.28 11.32 7.53
C GLY A 346 11.56 10.33 8.44
N ARG A 347 11.33 9.08 7.98
CA ARG A 347 10.99 7.94 8.85
C ARG A 347 11.61 6.63 8.41
N SER A 348 12.02 5.84 9.40
CA SER A 348 12.44 4.46 9.18
C SER A 348 11.29 3.55 8.71
N PRO A 349 11.52 2.59 7.79
CA PRO A 349 10.46 1.85 7.12
C PRO A 349 9.70 0.94 8.08
N GLU A 350 10.32 0.43 9.15
CA GLU A 350 9.68 -0.36 10.20
C GLU A 350 8.78 0.42 11.15
N PHE A 351 8.94 1.74 11.25
CA PHE A 351 8.06 2.60 12.06
C PHE A 351 6.88 3.15 11.27
N ASN A 352 6.88 3.00 9.94
CA ASN A 352 5.72 3.29 9.09
C ASN A 352 4.56 2.31 9.31
N ASP A 353 4.73 1.32 10.18
CA ASP A 353 3.73 0.30 10.47
C ASP A 353 2.83 0.59 11.68
N LYS A 354 3.15 1.60 12.48
CA LYS A 354 2.35 1.97 13.65
C LYS A 354 1.27 2.94 13.17
N PHE A 355 0.10 2.40 12.85
CA PHE A 355 -1.14 3.14 12.62
C PHE A 355 -2.11 2.88 13.76
#